data_AF-A1ZU26-F1
#
_entry.id   AF-A1ZU26-F1
#
_cell.length_a   1.000
_cell.length_b   1.000
_cell.length_c   1.000
_cell.angle_alpha   90.00
_cell.angle_beta   90.00
_cell.angle_gamma   90.00
#
_symmetry.space_group_name_H-M   'P 1'
#
loop_
_entity.id
_entity.type
_entity.pdbx_description
1 polymer ?
#
loop_
_entity_poly.entity_id
_entity_poly.type
_entity_poly.pdbx_seq_one_letter_code
_entity_poly.pdbx_strand_id
1 'polypeptide(L)'
;MKSYLYILWVSVGMFACTSSSQTNHKQLTVTLVPEKTTYAVGEDIRLKMVVKNNADKPYKFCKWHTPFEGFRSNCLSISEVDYQGLLAKRSTPEADDYQTLKSGASTEVSFTLDKSYPITKPGTYDIQFKGNSINQLPSSATVTITVK
;
A
#
# COMPACT_ATOMS: atom_id res chain seq x y z
N MET A 1 10.82 -65.83 40.09
CA MET A 1 11.04 -65.19 38.77
C MET A 1 9.92 -64.18 38.57
N LYS A 2 10.16 -62.91 38.88
CA LYS A 2 9.12 -61.86 38.84
C LYS A 2 9.23 -61.14 37.50
N SER A 3 8.17 -61.26 36.73
CA SER A 3 8.00 -60.76 35.36
C SER A 3 8.01 -59.23 35.32
N TYR A 4 8.80 -58.64 34.42
CA TYR A 4 8.82 -57.21 34.16
C TYR A 4 7.77 -56.87 33.11
N LEU A 5 6.78 -56.06 33.49
CA LEU A 5 5.76 -55.52 32.61
C LEU A 5 6.29 -54.21 31.99
N TYR A 6 6.60 -54.24 30.69
CA TYR A 6 6.99 -53.05 29.93
C TYR A 6 5.75 -52.19 29.63
N ILE A 7 5.75 -50.93 30.09
CA ILE A 7 4.74 -49.94 29.76
C ILE A 7 5.17 -49.24 28.45
N LEU A 8 4.36 -49.43 27.41
CA LEU A 8 4.40 -48.71 26.13
C LEU A 8 4.10 -47.22 26.36
N TRP A 9 5.00 -46.33 25.93
CA TRP A 9 4.69 -44.94 25.68
C TRP A 9 4.54 -44.74 24.16
N VAL A 10 3.30 -44.67 23.68
CA VAL A 10 3.00 -44.15 22.34
C VAL A 10 2.66 -42.68 22.50
N SER A 11 3.66 -41.81 22.29
CA SER A 11 3.47 -40.38 22.17
C SER A 11 2.85 -40.08 20.80
N VAL A 12 1.52 -39.93 20.76
CA VAL A 12 0.84 -39.29 19.62
C VAL A 12 1.17 -37.80 19.68
N GLY A 13 2.22 -37.42 18.94
CA GLY A 13 2.57 -36.03 18.71
C GLY A 13 1.48 -35.35 17.88
N MET A 14 0.61 -34.60 18.54
CA MET A 14 -0.34 -33.71 17.90
C MET A 14 0.46 -32.60 17.22
N PHE A 15 0.72 -32.75 15.91
CA PHE A 15 1.27 -31.67 15.10
C PHE A 15 0.25 -30.53 15.07
N ALA A 16 0.46 -29.53 15.93
CA ALA A 16 -0.21 -28.25 15.79
C ALA A 16 0.22 -27.66 14.44
N CYS A 17 -0.68 -27.69 13.45
CA CYS A 17 -0.53 -26.92 12.24
C CYS A 17 -0.73 -25.45 12.60
N THR A 18 0.35 -24.80 13.03
CA THR A 18 0.41 -23.34 13.14
C THR A 18 0.43 -22.80 11.72
N SER A 19 -0.75 -22.50 11.18
CA SER A 19 -0.90 -21.71 9.96
C SER A 19 -0.34 -20.32 10.21
N SER A 20 0.94 -20.12 9.90
CA SER A 20 1.55 -18.81 9.83
C SER A 20 0.90 -18.03 8.68
N SER A 21 0.05 -17.04 9.00
CA SER A 21 -0.33 -16.02 8.02
C SER A 21 0.91 -15.21 7.67
N GLN A 22 1.65 -15.66 6.66
CA GLN A 22 2.67 -14.84 6.00
C GLN A 22 1.96 -13.64 5.37
N THR A 23 2.12 -12.49 6.02
CA THR A 23 1.72 -11.19 5.51
C THR A 23 2.29 -10.99 4.10
N ASN A 24 1.39 -10.77 3.14
CA ASN A 24 1.53 -10.79 1.69
C ASN A 24 2.47 -9.71 1.09
N HIS A 25 3.45 -9.19 1.82
CA HIS A 25 4.24 -8.01 1.40
C HIS A 25 5.22 -8.24 0.24
N LYS A 26 5.45 -9.50 -0.18
CA LYS A 26 6.30 -9.79 -1.37
C LYS A 26 5.53 -9.84 -2.70
N GLN A 27 4.20 -9.90 -2.68
CA GLN A 27 3.42 -10.19 -3.90
C GLN A 27 3.03 -8.93 -4.66
N LEU A 28 2.88 -7.79 -3.98
CA LEU A 28 2.64 -6.50 -4.60
C LEU A 28 3.78 -5.52 -4.35
N THR A 29 4.00 -4.62 -5.30
CA THR A 29 4.87 -3.46 -5.13
C THR A 29 4.11 -2.21 -5.51
N VAL A 30 4.20 -1.18 -4.65
CA VAL A 30 3.73 0.16 -4.95
C VAL A 30 4.93 1.10 -5.04
N THR A 31 5.00 1.85 -6.13
CA THR A 31 6.08 2.80 -6.40
C THR A 31 5.48 4.16 -6.68
N LEU A 32 5.99 5.19 -6.01
CA LEU A 32 5.75 6.58 -6.39
C LEU A 32 6.91 7.04 -7.27
N VAL A 33 6.58 7.75 -8.34
CA VAL A 33 7.55 8.32 -9.27
C VAL A 33 7.19 9.79 -9.46
N PRO A 34 7.93 10.73 -8.85
CA PRO A 34 7.70 12.14 -9.13
C PRO A 34 8.17 12.47 -10.56
N GLU A 35 7.47 13.39 -11.23
CA GLU A 35 7.83 13.81 -12.59
C GLU A 35 9.20 14.49 -12.62
N LYS A 36 9.51 15.25 -11.56
CA LYS A 36 10.77 15.93 -11.31
C LYS A 36 11.19 15.73 -9.86
N THR A 37 12.46 15.93 -9.56
CA THR A 37 12.98 15.94 -8.19
C THR A 37 13.08 17.35 -7.60
N THR A 38 12.93 18.40 -8.41
CA THR A 38 12.93 19.80 -7.98
C THR A 38 11.79 20.56 -8.68
N TYR A 39 11.08 21.39 -7.91
CA TYR A 39 9.95 22.22 -8.35
C TYR A 39 10.13 23.65 -7.83
N ALA A 40 9.54 24.63 -8.53
CA ALA A 40 9.41 25.98 -8.01
C ALA A 40 8.26 26.06 -7.00
N VAL A 41 8.33 27.00 -6.03
CA VAL A 41 7.17 27.31 -5.17
C VAL A 41 5.96 27.68 -6.03
N GLY A 42 4.82 27.00 -5.79
CA GLY A 42 3.58 27.19 -6.55
C GLY A 42 3.50 26.43 -7.87
N GLU A 43 4.54 25.67 -8.26
CA GLU A 43 4.48 24.76 -9.39
C GLU A 43 3.64 23.51 -9.06
N ASP A 44 2.91 22.99 -10.05
CA ASP A 44 2.19 21.71 -9.94
C ASP A 44 3.17 20.56 -9.69
N ILE A 45 3.12 19.98 -8.49
CA ILE A 45 3.90 18.79 -8.16
C ILE A 45 3.12 17.56 -8.63
N ARG A 46 3.59 16.96 -9.72
CA ARG A 46 2.99 15.76 -10.34
C ARG A 46 3.77 14.50 -9.99
N LEU A 47 3.03 13.47 -9.62
CA LEU A 47 3.57 12.14 -9.35
C LEU A 47 2.75 11.10 -10.10
N LYS A 48 3.39 9.96 -10.33
CA LYS A 48 2.77 8.74 -10.80
C LYS A 48 2.85 7.67 -9.73
N MET A 49 1.74 7.01 -9.44
CA MET A 49 1.74 5.80 -8.63
C MET A 49 1.64 4.59 -9.55
N VAL A 50 2.52 3.61 -9.36
CA VAL A 50 2.52 2.33 -10.05
C VAL A 50 2.25 1.22 -9.05
N VAL A 51 1.28 0.38 -9.34
CA VAL A 51 0.99 -0.85 -8.59
C VAL A 51 1.32 -2.04 -9.48
N LYS A 52 2.22 -2.90 -9.02
CA LYS A 52 2.65 -4.11 -9.74
C LYS A 52 2.28 -5.36 -8.96
N ASN A 53 1.67 -6.31 -9.65
CA ASN A 53 1.48 -7.67 -9.17
C ASN A 53 2.68 -8.54 -9.56
N ASN A 54 3.50 -8.90 -8.57
CA ASN A 54 4.64 -9.80 -8.74
C ASN A 54 4.29 -11.28 -8.47
N ALA A 55 3.03 -11.59 -8.11
CA ALA A 55 2.58 -12.96 -7.93
C ALA A 55 2.27 -13.63 -9.27
N ASP A 56 2.23 -14.96 -9.23
CA ASP A 56 1.83 -15.85 -10.32
C ASP A 56 0.31 -15.96 -10.50
N LYS A 57 -0.47 -15.37 -9.60
CA LYS A 57 -1.94 -15.35 -9.60
C LYS A 57 -2.49 -13.94 -9.75
N PRO A 58 -3.73 -13.77 -10.27
CA PRO A 58 -4.41 -12.48 -10.26
C PRO A 58 -4.57 -11.93 -8.84
N TYR A 59 -4.47 -10.62 -8.71
CA TYR A 59 -4.68 -9.90 -7.46
C TYR A 59 -5.74 -8.82 -7.65
N LYS A 60 -6.60 -8.61 -6.64
CA LYS A 60 -7.64 -7.59 -6.66
C LYS A 60 -7.44 -6.63 -5.48
N PHE A 61 -7.28 -5.34 -5.76
CA PHE A 61 -7.11 -4.29 -4.75
C PHE A 61 -8.26 -3.28 -4.83
N CYS A 62 -8.57 -2.60 -3.72
CA CYS A 62 -9.60 -1.56 -3.73
C CYS A 62 -8.99 -0.22 -4.13
N LYS A 63 -9.62 0.50 -5.07
CA LYS A 63 -9.18 1.83 -5.52
C LYS A 63 -9.35 2.90 -4.44
N TRP A 64 -10.19 2.65 -3.44
CA TRP A 64 -10.36 3.57 -2.33
C TRP A 64 -9.07 3.78 -1.58
N HIS A 65 -8.87 4.98 -1.03
CA HIS A 65 -7.64 5.28 -0.30
C HIS A 65 -6.39 5.18 -1.19
N THR A 66 -6.56 5.48 -2.48
CA THR A 66 -5.48 5.58 -3.45
C THR A 66 -5.73 6.74 -4.42
N PRO A 67 -4.70 7.25 -5.10
CA PRO A 67 -4.88 8.21 -6.18
C PRO A 67 -5.72 7.73 -7.38
N PHE A 68 -6.04 6.44 -7.52
CA PHE A 68 -6.88 5.92 -8.63
C PHE A 68 -8.31 6.48 -8.64
N GLU A 69 -8.78 7.02 -7.51
CA GLU A 69 -10.08 7.69 -7.38
C GLU A 69 -9.97 9.22 -7.23
N GLY A 70 -8.76 9.75 -7.41
CA GLY A 70 -8.38 11.09 -6.96
C GLY A 70 -8.24 11.18 -5.44
N PHE A 71 -7.95 12.37 -4.93
CA PHE A 71 -7.80 12.60 -3.50
C PHE A 71 -9.16 12.77 -2.81
N ARG A 72 -9.75 11.64 -2.42
CA ARG A 72 -10.96 11.54 -1.59
C ARG A 72 -10.68 11.00 -0.18
N SER A 73 -9.40 10.95 0.17
CA SER A 73 -8.86 10.38 1.40
C SER A 73 -7.41 10.86 1.59
N ASN A 74 -6.95 10.85 2.85
CA ASN A 74 -5.55 11.12 3.19
C ASN A 74 -4.68 9.88 2.95
N CYS A 75 -4.37 9.58 1.68
CA CYS A 75 -3.64 8.37 1.28
C CYS A 75 -2.12 8.54 1.16
N LEU A 76 -1.60 9.77 1.22
CA LEU A 76 -0.16 10.06 1.27
C LEU A 76 0.27 10.53 2.67
N SER A 77 1.50 10.23 3.02
CA SER A 77 2.24 10.87 4.12
C SER A 77 3.23 11.82 3.48
N ILE A 78 3.15 13.10 3.81
CA ILE A 78 4.09 14.12 3.33
C ILE A 78 4.63 14.86 4.56
N SER A 79 5.95 14.93 4.69
CA SER A 79 6.59 15.62 5.83
C SER A 79 6.13 17.08 5.92
N GLU A 80 5.69 17.52 7.10
CA GLU A 80 5.26 18.92 7.37
C GLU A 80 4.06 19.42 6.54
N VAL A 81 3.31 18.52 5.90
CA VAL A 81 2.16 18.89 5.04
C VAL A 81 0.96 18.02 5.37
N ASP A 82 -0.06 18.66 5.93
CA ASP A 82 -1.33 18.02 6.21
C ASP A 82 -2.22 17.90 4.97
N TYR A 83 -3.08 16.89 4.99
CA TYR A 83 -4.11 16.72 3.98
C TYR A 83 -5.23 17.75 4.13
N GLN A 84 -5.58 18.44 3.05
CA GLN A 84 -6.66 19.43 2.98
C GLN A 84 -7.73 19.08 1.94
N GLY A 85 -7.65 17.89 1.32
CA GLY A 85 -8.64 17.45 0.34
C GLY A 85 -9.94 16.92 0.96
N LEU A 86 -10.84 16.45 0.09
CA LEU A 86 -12.13 15.89 0.50
C LEU A 86 -11.97 14.55 1.25
N LEU A 87 -12.73 14.35 2.33
CA LEU A 87 -12.83 13.06 3.00
C LEU A 87 -14.18 12.42 2.69
N ALA A 88 -14.18 11.33 1.93
CA ALA A 88 -15.41 10.61 1.58
C ALA A 88 -15.86 9.68 2.72
N LYS A 89 -17.10 9.84 3.18
CA LYS A 89 -17.78 8.86 4.04
C LYS A 89 -18.47 7.81 3.18
N ARG A 90 -18.20 6.51 3.42
CA ARG A 90 -18.66 5.41 2.54
C ARG A 90 -19.14 4.20 3.32
N SER A 91 -19.96 3.38 2.67
CA SER A 91 -20.32 2.02 3.07
C SER A 91 -19.20 1.04 2.72
N THR A 92 -19.48 -0.27 2.72
CA THR A 92 -18.56 -1.30 2.22
C THR A 92 -18.29 -1.10 0.72
N PRO A 93 -17.04 -1.30 0.24
CA PRO A 93 -16.74 -1.25 -1.19
C PRO A 93 -17.54 -2.27 -2.00
N GLU A 94 -18.01 -1.87 -3.19
CA GLU A 94 -18.71 -2.72 -4.15
C GLU A 94 -17.76 -3.23 -5.24
N ALA A 95 -18.24 -4.08 -6.15
CA ALA A 95 -17.39 -4.71 -7.16
C ALA A 95 -16.62 -3.70 -8.04
N ASP A 96 -17.25 -2.58 -8.38
CA ASP A 96 -16.68 -1.54 -9.25
C ASP A 96 -15.62 -0.67 -8.55
N ASP A 97 -15.51 -0.75 -7.23
CA ASP A 97 -14.47 -0.07 -6.45
C ASP A 97 -13.13 -0.81 -6.52
N TYR A 98 -13.14 -2.06 -6.97
CA TYR A 98 -11.94 -2.87 -7.07
C TYR A 98 -11.31 -2.79 -8.46
N GLN A 99 -10.00 -3.00 -8.49
CA GLN A 99 -9.23 -3.22 -9.70
C GLN A 99 -8.51 -4.55 -9.62
N THR A 100 -8.66 -5.35 -10.69
CA THR A 100 -7.99 -6.63 -10.83
C THR A 100 -6.74 -6.48 -11.69
N LEU A 101 -5.61 -6.94 -11.17
CA LEU A 101 -4.35 -7.10 -11.89
C LEU A 101 -4.15 -8.58 -12.19
N LYS A 102 -3.88 -8.89 -13.47
CA LYS A 102 -3.40 -10.22 -13.86
C LYS A 102 -2.04 -10.49 -13.20
N SER A 103 -1.65 -11.76 -13.20
CA SER A 103 -0.29 -12.18 -12.83
C SER A 103 0.76 -11.39 -13.62
N GLY A 104 1.79 -10.89 -12.93
CA GLY A 104 2.87 -10.08 -13.54
C GLY A 104 2.48 -8.67 -14.03
N ALA A 105 1.19 -8.31 -14.02
CA ALA A 105 0.72 -7.06 -14.59
C ALA A 105 0.91 -5.86 -13.66
N SER A 106 0.90 -4.67 -14.24
CA SER A 106 0.93 -3.39 -13.51
C SER A 106 -0.19 -2.46 -13.98
N THR A 107 -0.56 -1.55 -13.09
CA THR A 107 -1.42 -0.40 -13.40
C THR A 107 -0.81 0.86 -12.83
N GLU A 108 -1.13 2.00 -13.41
CA GLU A 108 -0.60 3.29 -12.98
C GLU A 108 -1.63 4.41 -13.04
N VAL A 109 -1.40 5.44 -12.24
CA VAL A 109 -2.20 6.68 -12.24
C VAL A 109 -1.30 7.88 -11.97
N SER A 110 -1.48 8.94 -12.74
CA SER A 110 -0.84 10.23 -12.51
C SER A 110 -1.77 11.16 -11.72
N PHE A 111 -1.20 11.93 -10.80
CA PHE A 111 -1.94 12.86 -9.93
C PHE A 111 -1.08 14.07 -9.56
N THR A 112 -1.75 15.14 -9.13
CA THR A 112 -1.13 16.41 -8.70
C THR A 112 -1.44 16.67 -7.22
N LEU A 113 -0.47 17.15 -6.44
CA LEU A 113 -0.64 17.40 -5.00
C LEU A 113 -1.43 18.68 -4.67
N ASP A 114 -1.30 19.69 -5.53
CA ASP A 114 -1.66 21.11 -5.36
C ASP A 114 -2.90 21.43 -4.50
N LYS A 115 -4.03 20.74 -4.71
CA LYS A 115 -5.28 21.04 -3.98
C LYS A 115 -5.47 20.26 -2.68
N SER A 116 -4.82 19.12 -2.56
CA SER A 116 -5.05 18.17 -1.47
C SER A 116 -3.92 18.14 -0.45
N TYR A 117 -2.72 18.52 -0.89
CA TYR A 117 -1.51 18.64 -0.08
C TYR A 117 -0.80 19.93 -0.51
N PRO A 118 -1.20 21.09 0.04
CA PRO A 118 -0.66 22.37 -0.40
C PRO A 118 0.79 22.55 0.09
N ILE A 119 1.74 22.43 -0.82
CA ILE A 119 3.16 22.71 -0.56
C ILE A 119 3.45 24.16 -0.96
N THR A 120 3.47 25.05 0.03
CA THR A 120 3.57 26.51 -0.17
C THR A 120 4.90 27.11 0.25
N LYS A 121 5.76 26.31 0.87
CA LYS A 121 7.07 26.75 1.37
C LYS A 121 8.19 26.04 0.61
N PRO A 122 9.34 26.70 0.42
CA PRO A 122 10.53 26.01 -0.06
C PRO A 122 11.01 25.03 1.00
N GLY A 123 11.58 23.90 0.58
CA GLY A 123 12.04 22.85 1.47
C GLY A 123 12.20 21.50 0.78
N THR A 124 12.63 20.51 1.56
CA THR A 124 12.69 19.11 1.15
C THR A 124 11.50 18.38 1.73
N TYR A 125 10.81 17.60 0.90
CA TYR A 125 9.60 16.89 1.27
C TYR A 125 9.73 15.41 0.98
N ASP A 126 9.49 14.60 2.01
CA ASP A 126 9.43 13.15 1.93
C ASP A 126 7.98 12.71 1.74
N ILE A 127 7.71 11.97 0.67
CA ILE A 127 6.38 11.55 0.25
C ILE A 127 6.32 10.02 0.26
N GLN A 128 5.32 9.47 0.93
CA GLN A 128 5.05 8.03 0.96
C GLN A 128 3.57 7.74 0.73
N PHE A 129 3.25 6.74 -0.08
CA PHE A 129 1.90 6.20 -0.14
C PHE A 129 1.62 5.29 1.07
N LYS A 130 0.45 5.47 1.70
CA LYS A 130 0.01 4.70 2.87
C LYS A 130 -0.90 3.55 2.44
N GLY A 131 -0.33 2.35 2.39
CA GLY A 131 -1.08 1.12 2.29
C GLY A 131 -1.93 0.87 3.54
N ASN A 132 -3.11 0.26 3.40
CA ASN A 132 -3.98 -0.07 4.52
C ASN A 132 -4.85 -1.30 4.24
N SER A 133 -5.65 -1.71 5.22
CA SER A 133 -6.52 -2.89 5.12
C SER A 133 -7.68 -2.74 4.13
N ILE A 134 -8.09 -1.51 3.80
CA ILE A 134 -9.19 -1.25 2.84
C ILE A 134 -8.67 -1.42 1.42
N ASN A 135 -7.57 -0.74 1.08
CA ASN A 135 -6.98 -0.80 -0.25
C ASN A 135 -6.24 -2.13 -0.51
N GLN A 136 -5.79 -2.80 0.55
CA GLN A 136 -5.01 -4.05 0.50
C GLN A 136 -3.69 -3.89 -0.26
N LEU A 137 -3.17 -2.67 -0.35
CA LEU A 137 -1.87 -2.37 -0.94
C LEU A 137 -0.82 -2.21 0.17
N PRO A 138 0.45 -2.57 -0.08
CA PRO A 138 1.54 -2.18 0.79
C PRO A 138 1.83 -0.67 0.64
N SER A 139 2.40 -0.07 1.69
CA SER A 139 2.96 1.29 1.59
C SER A 139 4.12 1.31 0.59
N SER A 140 4.30 2.43 -0.10
CA SER A 140 5.44 2.60 -0.99
C SER A 140 6.74 2.83 -0.22
N ALA A 141 7.87 2.77 -0.92
CA ALA A 141 9.06 3.47 -0.45
C ALA A 141 8.80 4.99 -0.41
N THR A 142 9.56 5.68 0.43
CA THR A 142 9.57 7.15 0.47
C THR A 142 10.29 7.69 -0.76
N VAL A 143 9.73 8.75 -1.36
CA VAL A 143 10.39 9.55 -2.39
C VAL A 143 10.59 10.97 -1.88
N THR A 144 11.74 11.55 -2.18
CA THR A 144 12.10 12.89 -1.74
C THR A 144 12.05 13.86 -2.91
N ILE A 145 11.41 15.01 -2.73
CA ILE A 145 11.41 16.12 -3.67
C ILE A 145 11.92 17.39 -2.99
N THR A 146 12.39 18.35 -3.79
CA THR A 146 12.77 19.69 -3.31
C THR A 146 11.88 20.75 -3.94
N VAL A 147 11.43 21.71 -3.15
CA VAL A 147 10.73 22.93 -3.61
C VAL A 147 11.62 24.14 -3.33
N LYS A 148 11.81 25.01 -4.31
CA LYS A 148 12.70 26.18 -4.23
C LYS A 148 12.03 27.46 -4.72
#